data_AF-A0A1Y5H1U5-F1
#
_entry.id   AF-A0A1Y5H1U5-F1
#
_cell.length_a   1.000
_cell.length_b   1.000
_cell.length_c   1.000
_cell.angle_alpha   90.00
_cell.angle_beta   90.00
_cell.angle_gamma   90.00
#
_symmetry.space_group_name_H-M   'P 1'
#
loop_
_entity.id
_entity.type
_entity.pdbx_description
1 polymer ?
#
loop_
_entity_poly.entity_id
_entity_poly.type
_entity_poly.pdbx_seq_one_letter_code
_entity_poly.pdbx_strand_id
1 'polypeptide(L)'
;MAITLRSIRKACSTFIGTVITLFIVILLPKPVLSDTQPHTKSCLATYKKEAPQYLSKTCLYSDISHYVISNELLPFTPNYSLWSDGAAKSRWIYLPPHTQIDTSDPDHWLFPVGTQFFKEFRKTITDIEGIDTEIRVETRLLMKVAPSAGIDSWSIKSYAWREDQKDAALSDGERNVLGTGHTIPTHDDCVICHKGNIDGILGFEAIQLSDLQRVQAFDHKKRPSSTSVTLKTLIDNKKLTSPVRQHNLPGTALEQQVLGYLHANCGHCHNPEGHAAEEEAEHLVLRHSLAFETVDQTQVYQTAINKPTQNFTIAPYIVMGAKYEEMALYQSALFLRMNSVDEDYRMPMVAREHVDYDALHLMHQWMLTLPTPKEYDFKFDEKREVSGDATSDNTTTADAKTKAVIPQEELVGKGLHVQLRFDKSEDIPPVVMIYWPEGEGLQNTPIMDHKEGYFTERLIVGNKGSTMSLRNSDDVGHTIYVKDKRRDIRWQLSYMPPGSTYEQELFWQEDVFVEMRCRLHLYMSAWAGSISTPYYTIIELDKGDTNKDLLITDYPDKFSDVKVWWPKTNPVEFKLKGGETKEIEIGPSGHATISRIP
;
A
#
# COMPACT_ATOMS: atom_id res chain seq x y z
N MET A 1 -7.30 -43.84 -53.62
CA MET A 1 -7.75 -44.70 -54.74
C MET A 1 -8.40 -45.94 -54.14
N ALA A 2 -9.73 -46.05 -54.31
CA ALA A 2 -10.62 -47.24 -54.31
C ALA A 2 -10.24 -48.49 -53.46
N ILE A 3 -11.00 -48.86 -52.41
CA ILE A 3 -12.25 -49.67 -52.38
C ILE A 3 -12.04 -51.12 -52.86
N THR A 4 -12.20 -52.13 -51.97
CA THR A 4 -13.31 -53.13 -52.00
C THR A 4 -13.16 -54.32 -51.03
N LEU A 5 -14.27 -54.63 -50.38
CA LEU A 5 -14.62 -55.88 -49.68
C LEU A 5 -14.85 -57.06 -50.66
N ARG A 6 -14.69 -58.31 -50.21
CA ARG A 6 -15.82 -59.28 -49.98
C ARG A 6 -15.38 -60.76 -49.89
N SER A 7 -16.18 -61.48 -49.07
CA SER A 7 -16.65 -62.88 -49.23
C SER A 7 -15.73 -64.01 -48.74
N ILE A 8 -15.98 -64.80 -47.68
CA ILE A 8 -17.13 -65.63 -47.22
C ILE A 8 -17.25 -67.03 -47.89
N ARG A 9 -17.29 -68.08 -47.02
CA ARG A 9 -17.81 -69.48 -47.15
C ARG A 9 -16.89 -70.48 -47.87
N LYS A 10 -16.74 -71.77 -47.51
CA LYS A 10 -17.45 -72.75 -46.66
C LYS A 10 -16.47 -73.95 -46.52
N ALA A 11 -16.22 -74.47 -45.31
CA ALA A 11 -16.73 -75.75 -44.78
C ALA A 11 -16.41 -77.01 -45.62
N CYS A 12 -15.61 -77.95 -45.08
CA CYS A 12 -16.07 -79.30 -44.70
C CYS A 12 -14.93 -80.19 -44.15
N SER A 13 -15.29 -80.97 -43.13
CA SER A 13 -14.88 -82.36 -42.91
C SER A 13 -13.59 -82.73 -42.16
N THR A 14 -13.84 -83.56 -41.13
CA THR A 14 -13.06 -84.69 -40.60
C THR A 14 -11.99 -84.45 -39.53
N PHE A 15 -12.51 -84.59 -38.30
CA PHE A 15 -11.90 -84.99 -37.03
C PHE A 15 -11.00 -86.24 -37.10
N ILE A 16 -9.93 -86.22 -36.28
CA ILE A 16 -9.40 -87.23 -35.32
C ILE A 16 -7.94 -86.76 -35.06
N GLY A 17 -7.44 -86.39 -33.90
CA GLY A 17 -7.92 -86.40 -32.53
C GLY A 17 -6.69 -86.51 -31.63
N THR A 18 -6.38 -85.53 -30.79
CA THR A 18 -5.63 -85.77 -29.54
C THR A 18 -5.85 -84.66 -28.52
N VAL A 19 -6.51 -85.08 -27.45
CA VAL A 19 -6.71 -84.55 -26.10
C VAL A 19 -5.68 -83.53 -25.59
N ILE A 20 -6.14 -82.31 -25.30
CA ILE A 20 -5.68 -81.51 -24.14
C ILE A 20 -6.92 -80.99 -23.42
N THR A 21 -7.11 -81.45 -22.20
CA THR A 21 -8.20 -81.08 -21.29
C THR A 21 -8.00 -79.64 -20.82
N LEU A 22 -8.72 -78.68 -21.43
CA LEU A 22 -8.80 -77.30 -20.96
C LEU A 22 -10.00 -77.19 -20.01
N PHE A 23 -9.75 -76.87 -18.74
CA PHE A 23 -10.79 -76.50 -17.77
C PHE A 23 -11.52 -75.25 -18.29
N ILE A 24 -12.79 -75.40 -18.66
CA ILE A 24 -13.72 -74.29 -18.85
C ILE A 24 -14.08 -73.76 -17.47
N VAL A 25 -13.42 -72.67 -17.06
CA VAL A 25 -13.98 -71.79 -16.02
C VAL A 25 -15.07 -70.98 -16.69
N ILE A 26 -16.31 -71.22 -16.29
CA ILE A 26 -17.46 -70.38 -16.62
C ILE A 26 -17.16 -68.98 -16.03
N LEU A 27 -16.77 -68.04 -16.89
CA LEU A 27 -16.74 -66.62 -16.58
C LEU A 27 -18.19 -66.15 -16.43
N LEU A 28 -18.75 -66.30 -15.22
CA LEU A 28 -19.83 -65.43 -14.78
C LEU A 28 -19.30 -63.99 -14.85
N PRO A 29 -20.04 -63.03 -15.44
CA PRO A 29 -19.67 -61.63 -15.32
C PRO A 29 -19.66 -61.32 -13.82
N LYS A 30 -18.46 -61.05 -13.27
CA LYS A 30 -18.34 -60.43 -11.95
C LYS A 30 -19.22 -59.18 -11.99
N PRO A 31 -20.05 -58.93 -10.97
CA PRO A 31 -20.69 -57.64 -10.89
C PRO A 31 -19.57 -56.62 -10.90
N VAL A 32 -19.53 -55.78 -11.94
CA VAL A 32 -18.78 -54.53 -11.89
C VAL A 32 -19.50 -53.75 -10.81
N LEU A 33 -19.00 -53.86 -9.58
CA LEU A 33 -19.21 -52.85 -8.57
C LEU A 33 -18.65 -51.58 -9.19
N SER A 34 -19.56 -50.81 -9.76
CA SER A 34 -19.39 -49.39 -10.02
C SER A 34 -19.02 -48.78 -8.68
N ASP A 35 -17.73 -48.61 -8.44
CA ASP A 35 -17.23 -47.80 -7.33
C ASP A 35 -17.43 -46.32 -7.72
N THR A 36 -18.69 -45.94 -7.76
CA THR A 36 -19.17 -44.56 -7.88
C THR A 36 -19.66 -44.09 -6.52
N GLN A 37 -18.86 -44.35 -5.49
CA GLN A 37 -18.90 -43.57 -4.26
C GLN A 37 -17.78 -42.53 -4.38
N PRO A 38 -18.06 -41.22 -4.35
CA PRO A 38 -17.00 -40.24 -4.15
C PRO A 38 -16.40 -40.58 -2.78
N HIS A 39 -15.22 -41.21 -2.78
CA HIS A 39 -14.46 -41.46 -1.55
C HIS A 39 -14.09 -40.09 -0.98
N THR A 40 -14.96 -39.52 -0.16
CA THR A 40 -14.65 -38.34 0.65
C THR A 40 -13.48 -38.72 1.54
N LYS A 41 -12.30 -38.19 1.23
CA LYS A 41 -11.10 -38.50 2.00
C LYS A 41 -11.21 -37.83 3.36
N SER A 42 -11.28 -38.64 4.42
CA SER A 42 -11.29 -38.11 5.78
C SER A 42 -10.00 -37.33 6.09
N CYS A 43 -10.12 -36.24 6.85
CA CYS A 43 -8.96 -35.47 7.28
C CYS A 43 -8.03 -36.32 8.18
N LEU A 44 -8.58 -37.25 8.95
CA LEU A 44 -7.78 -38.16 9.78
C LEU A 44 -6.86 -39.07 8.95
N ALA A 45 -7.20 -39.37 7.71
CA ALA A 45 -6.38 -40.25 6.86
C ALA A 45 -5.29 -39.48 6.09
N THR A 46 -5.31 -38.15 6.10
CA THR A 46 -4.55 -37.31 5.17
C THR A 46 -3.54 -36.37 5.83
N TYR A 47 -3.40 -36.38 7.16
CA TYR A 47 -2.39 -35.60 7.88
C TYR A 47 -0.99 -36.24 7.77
N LYS A 48 -0.39 -36.23 6.58
CA LYS A 48 0.97 -36.74 6.38
C LYS A 48 1.93 -35.60 6.11
N LYS A 49 3.22 -35.80 6.42
CA LYS A 49 4.29 -34.84 6.10
C LYS A 49 4.37 -34.55 4.60
N GLU A 50 4.09 -35.57 3.79
CA GLU A 50 3.92 -35.40 2.34
C GLU A 50 2.44 -35.17 2.04
N ALA A 51 2.15 -34.00 1.46
CA ALA A 51 0.82 -33.69 0.97
C ALA A 51 0.60 -34.27 -0.44
N PRO A 52 -0.66 -34.56 -0.83
CA PRO A 52 -0.98 -34.99 -2.19
C PRO A 52 -0.60 -33.95 -3.25
N GLN A 53 -0.27 -34.40 -4.47
CA GLN A 53 0.08 -33.49 -5.58
C GLN A 53 -1.06 -32.53 -5.96
N TYR A 54 -2.31 -32.92 -5.77
CA TYR A 54 -3.50 -32.15 -6.16
C TYR A 54 -4.40 -31.88 -4.96
N LEU A 55 -4.99 -30.69 -4.93
CA LEU A 55 -5.86 -30.24 -3.85
C LEU A 55 -7.11 -31.11 -3.72
N SER A 56 -7.66 -31.58 -4.85
CA SER A 56 -8.76 -32.57 -4.90
C SER A 56 -8.47 -33.89 -4.17
N LYS A 57 -7.20 -34.18 -3.87
CA LYS A 57 -6.77 -35.37 -3.15
C LYS A 57 -6.54 -35.14 -1.66
N THR A 58 -6.74 -33.91 -1.17
CA THR A 58 -6.80 -33.55 0.26
C THR A 58 -8.21 -33.80 0.82
N CYS A 59 -8.45 -33.43 2.09
CA CYS A 59 -9.77 -33.48 2.70
C CYS A 59 -10.57 -32.17 2.61
N LEU A 60 -10.07 -31.12 1.93
CA LEU A 60 -10.72 -29.80 1.90
C LEU A 60 -12.14 -29.87 1.32
N TYR A 61 -12.26 -30.45 0.13
CA TYR A 61 -13.55 -30.58 -0.56
C TYR A 61 -14.07 -32.00 -0.45
N SER A 62 -15.34 -32.13 -0.09
CA SER A 62 -16.10 -33.36 -0.30
C SER A 62 -16.48 -33.53 -1.78
N ASP A 63 -16.67 -32.40 -2.49
CA ASP A 63 -16.81 -32.33 -3.94
C ASP A 63 -16.18 -31.04 -4.47
N ILE A 64 -14.98 -31.15 -5.05
CA ILE A 64 -14.26 -29.99 -5.60
C ILE A 64 -14.92 -29.41 -6.84
N SER A 65 -15.67 -30.21 -7.62
CA SER A 65 -16.28 -29.76 -8.87
C SER A 65 -17.38 -28.72 -8.63
N HIS A 66 -17.99 -28.78 -7.44
CA HIS A 66 -18.99 -27.83 -6.95
C HIS A 66 -18.50 -27.01 -5.76
N TYR A 67 -17.20 -27.12 -5.42
CA TYR A 67 -16.55 -26.48 -4.26
C TYR A 67 -17.25 -26.73 -2.91
N VAL A 68 -17.82 -27.92 -2.72
CA VAL A 68 -18.46 -28.31 -1.46
C VAL A 68 -17.38 -28.67 -0.45
N ILE A 69 -17.25 -27.85 0.59
CA ILE A 69 -16.30 -28.08 1.69
C ILE A 69 -16.69 -29.35 2.47
N SER A 70 -15.70 -30.10 2.94
CA SER A 70 -15.92 -31.25 3.82
C SER A 70 -16.62 -30.84 5.12
N ASN A 71 -17.56 -31.67 5.58
CA ASN A 71 -18.26 -31.45 6.85
C ASN A 71 -17.38 -31.73 8.09
N GLU A 72 -16.18 -32.30 7.91
CA GLU A 72 -15.18 -32.45 8.96
C GLU A 72 -14.47 -31.12 9.28
N LEU A 73 -14.57 -30.13 8.39
CA LEU A 73 -13.89 -28.84 8.50
C LEU A 73 -14.81 -27.77 9.06
N LEU A 74 -14.30 -27.02 10.03
CA LEU A 74 -15.00 -25.91 10.65
C LEU A 74 -14.48 -24.59 10.09
N PRO A 75 -15.33 -23.71 9.53
CA PRO A 75 -14.89 -22.41 9.02
C PRO A 75 -14.54 -21.48 10.19
N PHE A 76 -13.58 -20.56 9.99
CA PHE A 76 -13.30 -19.50 10.95
C PHE A 76 -12.82 -18.23 10.28
N THR A 77 -12.98 -17.11 10.98
CA THR A 77 -12.49 -15.79 10.57
C THR A 77 -11.75 -15.15 11.73
N PRO A 78 -10.45 -14.85 11.59
CA PRO A 78 -9.72 -14.07 12.58
C PRO A 78 -10.32 -12.66 12.71
N ASN A 79 -10.29 -12.08 13.92
CA ASN A 79 -10.72 -10.72 14.16
C ASN A 79 -9.89 -9.68 13.40
N TYR A 80 -8.61 -9.96 13.17
CA TYR A 80 -7.72 -9.13 12.38
C TYR A 80 -7.08 -9.99 11.29
N SER A 81 -7.52 -9.79 10.05
CA SER A 81 -7.02 -10.54 8.90
C SER A 81 -5.62 -10.06 8.50
N LEU A 82 -4.68 -10.99 8.36
CA LEU A 82 -3.44 -10.74 7.61
C LEU A 82 -3.78 -10.23 6.19
N TRP A 83 -3.24 -9.07 5.84
CA TRP A 83 -3.36 -8.47 4.52
C TRP A 83 -2.50 -9.24 3.50
N SER A 84 -2.98 -9.34 2.26
CA SER A 84 -2.32 -10.16 1.22
C SER A 84 -2.67 -9.58 -0.15
N ASP A 85 -2.23 -8.35 -0.42
CA ASP A 85 -2.48 -7.62 -1.67
C ASP A 85 -3.96 -7.61 -2.08
N GLY A 86 -4.84 -7.33 -1.11
CA GLY A 86 -6.29 -7.27 -1.32
C GLY A 86 -6.99 -8.60 -1.58
N ALA A 87 -6.32 -9.76 -1.45
CA ALA A 87 -6.96 -11.07 -1.65
C ALA A 87 -8.03 -11.35 -0.59
N ALA A 88 -9.22 -11.78 -1.04
CA ALA A 88 -10.25 -12.32 -0.16
C ALA A 88 -9.83 -13.71 0.35
N LYS A 89 -10.17 -14.04 1.60
CA LYS A 89 -9.70 -15.27 2.24
C LYS A 89 -10.83 -16.05 2.88
N SER A 90 -10.82 -17.37 2.71
CA SER A 90 -11.65 -18.31 3.47
C SER A 90 -10.73 -19.27 4.22
N ARG A 91 -11.09 -19.62 5.45
CA ARG A 91 -10.26 -20.46 6.31
C ARG A 91 -11.07 -21.53 6.99
N TRP A 92 -10.45 -22.70 7.14
CA TRP A 92 -11.05 -23.84 7.82
C TRP A 92 -10.04 -24.54 8.70
N ILE A 93 -10.52 -25.10 9.80
CA ILE A 93 -9.75 -25.96 10.70
C ILE A 93 -10.41 -27.34 10.77
N TYR A 94 -9.59 -28.39 10.67
CA TYR A 94 -9.92 -29.72 11.13
C TYR A 94 -9.22 -29.93 12.47
N LEU A 95 -10.00 -30.24 13.51
CA LEU A 95 -9.48 -30.62 14.81
C LEU A 95 -9.83 -32.10 15.05
N PRO A 96 -8.84 -32.99 15.28
CA PRO A 96 -9.10 -34.41 15.44
C PRO A 96 -10.14 -34.70 16.53
N PRO A 97 -11.07 -35.65 16.30
CA PRO A 97 -12.06 -36.03 17.31
C PRO A 97 -11.41 -36.41 18.64
N HIS A 98 -12.08 -36.09 19.75
CA HIS A 98 -11.63 -36.38 21.12
C HIS A 98 -10.28 -35.78 21.52
N THR A 99 -9.78 -34.79 20.79
CA THR A 99 -8.59 -34.00 21.16
C THR A 99 -8.98 -32.58 21.60
N GLN A 100 -8.05 -31.92 22.29
CA GLN A 100 -8.17 -30.53 22.72
C GLN A 100 -6.91 -29.76 22.30
N ILE A 101 -7.08 -28.47 22.06
CA ILE A 101 -5.99 -27.51 21.90
C ILE A 101 -5.46 -27.19 23.28
N ASP A 102 -4.16 -27.29 23.47
CA ASP A 102 -3.54 -26.90 24.73
C ASP A 102 -3.51 -25.38 24.84
N THR A 103 -4.17 -24.87 25.88
CA THR A 103 -4.30 -23.46 26.20
C THR A 103 -3.86 -23.17 27.63
N SER A 104 -2.98 -24.01 28.20
CA SER A 104 -2.36 -23.74 29.51
C SER A 104 -1.62 -22.40 29.53
N ASP A 105 -1.04 -22.03 28.39
CA ASP A 105 -0.62 -20.65 28.10
C ASP A 105 -1.62 -20.05 27.10
N PRO A 106 -2.42 -19.03 27.51
CA PRO A 106 -3.45 -18.48 26.65
C PRO A 106 -2.90 -17.63 25.49
N ASP A 107 -1.62 -17.22 25.54
CA ASP A 107 -0.91 -16.49 24.47
C ASP A 107 -0.25 -17.45 23.46
N HIS A 108 -0.09 -18.73 23.82
CA HIS A 108 0.72 -19.72 23.11
C HIS A 108 -0.01 -21.07 23.05
N TRP A 109 -0.87 -21.22 22.05
CA TRP A 109 -1.67 -22.44 21.89
C TRP A 109 -0.88 -23.54 21.20
N LEU A 110 -0.99 -24.78 21.71
CA LEU A 110 -0.44 -25.97 21.07
C LEU A 110 -1.55 -26.86 20.50
N PHE A 111 -1.41 -27.26 19.24
CA PHE A 111 -2.42 -28.03 18.54
C PHE A 111 -2.12 -29.53 18.58
N PRO A 112 -3.14 -30.39 18.70
CA PRO A 112 -2.95 -31.84 18.70
C PRO A 112 -2.53 -32.34 17.31
N VAL A 113 -1.72 -33.41 17.29
CA VAL A 113 -1.30 -34.09 16.05
C VAL A 113 -2.52 -34.48 15.21
N GLY A 114 -2.46 -34.19 13.92
CA GLY A 114 -3.54 -34.39 12.97
C GLY A 114 -4.42 -33.16 12.73
N THR A 115 -4.22 -32.07 13.48
CA THR A 115 -4.84 -30.77 13.17
C THR A 115 -4.45 -30.32 11.77
N GLN A 116 -5.43 -29.84 11.00
CA GLN A 116 -5.18 -29.27 9.68
C GLN A 116 -5.84 -27.89 9.54
N PHE A 117 -5.12 -26.96 8.91
CA PHE A 117 -5.64 -25.65 8.52
C PHE A 117 -5.61 -25.51 7.01
N PHE A 118 -6.70 -25.00 6.46
CA PHE A 118 -6.80 -24.61 5.06
C PHE A 118 -7.05 -23.11 4.96
N LYS A 119 -6.36 -22.45 4.03
CA LYS A 119 -6.56 -21.03 3.70
C LYS A 119 -6.65 -20.88 2.17
N GLU A 120 -7.83 -20.56 1.66
CA GLU A 120 -8.07 -20.29 0.24
C GLU A 120 -8.04 -18.78 0.01
N PHE A 121 -7.23 -18.34 -0.95
CA PHE A 121 -7.07 -16.95 -1.38
C PHE A 121 -7.76 -16.76 -2.73
N ARG A 122 -8.48 -15.64 -2.85
CA ARG A 122 -9.24 -15.28 -4.04
C ARG A 122 -8.98 -13.83 -4.44
N LYS A 123 -8.96 -13.58 -5.75
CA LYS A 123 -8.78 -12.27 -6.36
C LYS A 123 -9.93 -12.00 -7.31
N THR A 124 -10.34 -10.74 -7.40
CA THR A 124 -11.25 -10.30 -8.46
C THR A 124 -10.42 -9.99 -9.69
N ILE A 125 -10.81 -10.56 -10.83
CA ILE A 125 -10.31 -10.19 -12.16
C ILE A 125 -11.45 -9.53 -12.94
N THR A 126 -11.11 -8.57 -13.78
CA THR A 126 -12.04 -7.92 -14.69
C THR A 126 -11.72 -8.42 -16.09
N ASP A 127 -12.69 -9.02 -16.77
CA ASP A 127 -12.49 -9.51 -18.14
C ASP A 127 -12.53 -8.38 -19.19
N ILE A 128 -12.35 -8.73 -20.47
CA ILE A 128 -12.38 -7.77 -21.59
C ILE A 128 -13.73 -7.07 -21.76
N GLU A 129 -14.80 -7.62 -21.20
CA GLU A 129 -16.15 -7.04 -21.23
C GLU A 129 -16.40 -6.14 -20.01
N GLY A 130 -15.41 -6.00 -19.11
CA GLY A 130 -15.52 -5.22 -17.89
C GLY A 130 -16.25 -5.95 -16.76
N ILE A 131 -16.43 -7.27 -16.86
CA ILE A 131 -17.16 -8.05 -15.87
C ILE A 131 -16.18 -8.55 -14.80
N ASP A 132 -16.46 -8.17 -13.55
CA ASP A 132 -15.72 -8.62 -12.38
C ASP A 132 -16.09 -10.06 -12.01
N THR A 133 -15.10 -10.93 -11.96
CA THR A 133 -15.22 -12.33 -11.53
C THR A 133 -14.22 -12.64 -10.42
N GLU A 134 -14.67 -13.25 -9.33
CA GLU A 134 -13.79 -13.76 -8.28
C GLU A 134 -13.21 -15.12 -8.70
N ILE A 135 -11.88 -15.24 -8.72
CA ILE A 135 -11.15 -16.48 -8.99
C ILE A 135 -10.29 -16.88 -7.80
N ARG A 136 -10.04 -18.19 -7.66
CA ARG A 136 -9.10 -18.75 -6.68
C ARG A 136 -7.70 -18.74 -7.27
N VAL A 137 -6.74 -18.34 -6.45
CA VAL A 137 -5.33 -18.19 -6.84
C VAL A 137 -4.42 -19.11 -6.03
N GLU A 138 -4.69 -19.27 -4.73
CA GLU A 138 -3.89 -20.11 -3.84
C GLU A 138 -4.80 -20.85 -2.84
N THR A 139 -4.44 -22.09 -2.52
CA THR A 139 -4.88 -22.75 -1.28
C THR A 139 -3.68 -23.21 -0.47
N ARG A 140 -3.55 -22.74 0.77
CA ARG A 140 -2.49 -23.17 1.69
C ARG A 140 -3.01 -24.19 2.69
N LEU A 141 -2.23 -25.23 2.93
CA LEU A 141 -2.48 -26.34 3.84
C LEU A 141 -1.37 -26.41 4.89
N LEU A 142 -1.74 -26.35 6.17
CA LEU A 142 -0.85 -26.61 7.30
C LEU A 142 -1.34 -27.85 8.03
N MET A 143 -0.46 -28.81 8.30
CA MET A 143 -0.81 -30.05 8.99
C MET A 143 0.13 -30.30 10.17
N LYS A 144 -0.43 -30.54 11.36
CA LYS A 144 0.34 -30.93 12.54
C LYS A 144 0.74 -32.40 12.43
N VAL A 145 2.02 -32.67 12.25
CA VAL A 145 2.54 -34.03 11.96
C VAL A 145 3.38 -34.64 13.09
N ALA A 146 3.81 -33.84 14.06
CA ALA A 146 4.54 -34.28 15.25
C ALA A 146 4.03 -33.57 16.52
N PRO A 147 4.17 -34.17 17.71
CA PRO A 147 3.60 -33.63 18.95
C PRO A 147 4.40 -32.48 19.58
N SER A 148 5.67 -32.27 19.17
CA SER A 148 6.51 -31.16 19.63
C SER A 148 5.93 -29.81 19.24
N ALA A 149 6.31 -28.73 19.93
CA ALA A 149 6.05 -27.37 19.49
C ALA A 149 6.94 -27.02 18.27
N GLY A 150 6.72 -25.84 17.70
CA GLY A 150 7.57 -25.26 16.65
C GLY A 150 7.21 -25.69 15.23
N ILE A 151 7.76 -24.95 14.27
CA ILE A 151 7.46 -25.05 12.85
C ILE A 151 7.80 -26.42 12.24
N ASP A 152 8.83 -27.10 12.75
CA ASP A 152 9.25 -28.44 12.29
C ASP A 152 8.22 -29.53 12.57
N SER A 153 7.28 -29.25 13.49
CA SER A 153 6.18 -30.13 13.82
C SER A 153 4.99 -29.99 12.86
N TRP A 154 5.11 -29.06 11.90
CA TRP A 154 4.11 -28.76 10.89
C TRP A 154 4.62 -29.05 9.48
N SER A 155 3.71 -29.53 8.62
CA SER A 155 3.91 -29.56 7.18
C SER A 155 3.13 -28.41 6.56
N ILE A 156 3.83 -27.46 5.93
CA ILE A 156 3.25 -26.32 5.22
C ILE A 156 3.38 -26.52 3.72
N LYS A 157 2.25 -26.42 3.01
CA LYS A 157 2.14 -26.65 1.57
C LYS A 157 1.21 -25.61 0.95
N SER A 158 1.59 -25.08 -0.21
CA SER A 158 0.76 -24.20 -1.02
C SER A 158 0.36 -24.89 -2.32
N TYR A 159 -0.86 -24.66 -2.76
CA TYR A 159 -1.40 -25.14 -4.02
C TYR A 159 -1.75 -23.94 -4.90
N ALA A 160 -1.21 -23.92 -6.12
CA ALA A 160 -1.56 -22.94 -7.16
C ALA A 160 -2.80 -23.42 -7.91
N TRP A 161 -3.83 -22.59 -7.97
CA TRP A 161 -5.04 -22.90 -8.72
C TRP A 161 -4.80 -22.89 -10.21
N ARG A 162 -5.38 -23.86 -10.91
CA ARG A 162 -5.30 -23.92 -12.37
C ARG A 162 -6.23 -22.89 -13.00
N GLU A 163 -5.91 -22.50 -14.23
CA GLU A 163 -6.70 -21.56 -15.02
C GLU A 163 -8.15 -22.02 -15.22
N ASP A 164 -8.39 -23.34 -15.36
CA ASP A 164 -9.74 -23.90 -15.48
C ASP A 164 -10.55 -23.88 -14.18
N GLN A 165 -9.94 -23.46 -13.06
CA GLN A 165 -10.51 -23.41 -11.71
C GLN A 165 -11.02 -24.76 -11.19
N LYS A 166 -10.71 -25.89 -11.83
CA LYS A 166 -11.25 -27.21 -11.43
C LYS A 166 -10.45 -27.91 -10.34
N ASP A 167 -9.18 -27.56 -10.19
CA ASP A 167 -8.29 -28.11 -9.17
C ASP A 167 -7.08 -27.18 -8.96
N ALA A 168 -6.29 -27.47 -7.94
CA ALA A 168 -5.02 -26.80 -7.68
C ALA A 168 -3.90 -27.84 -7.51
N ALA A 169 -2.70 -27.51 -7.98
CA ALA A 169 -1.52 -28.38 -7.89
C ALA A 169 -0.54 -27.83 -6.85
N LEU A 170 0.19 -28.74 -6.20
CA LEU A 170 1.23 -28.34 -5.25
C LEU A 170 2.24 -27.41 -5.94
N SER A 171 2.60 -26.32 -5.24
CA SER A 171 3.49 -25.28 -5.72
C SER A 171 4.60 -25.03 -4.70
N ASP A 172 5.82 -24.80 -5.19
CA ASP A 172 6.99 -24.42 -4.40
C ASP A 172 7.14 -22.88 -4.31
N GLY A 173 6.15 -22.13 -4.80
CA GLY A 173 6.16 -20.67 -4.91
C GLY A 173 5.88 -20.23 -6.35
N GLU A 174 5.14 -19.13 -6.51
CA GLU A 174 4.77 -18.61 -7.83
C GLU A 174 4.44 -17.12 -7.74
N ARG A 175 5.04 -16.29 -8.60
CA ARG A 175 4.73 -14.85 -8.67
C ARG A 175 3.63 -14.60 -9.69
N ASN A 176 2.76 -13.63 -9.39
CA ASN A 176 1.71 -13.17 -10.30
C ASN A 176 0.80 -14.31 -10.82
N VAL A 177 0.34 -15.16 -9.91
CA VAL A 177 -0.48 -16.34 -10.22
C VAL A 177 -1.73 -15.93 -10.99
N LEU A 178 -1.94 -16.59 -12.14
CA LEU A 178 -3.04 -16.32 -13.07
C LEU A 178 -3.13 -14.84 -13.51
N GLY A 179 -2.03 -14.08 -13.48
CA GLY A 179 -2.00 -12.67 -13.88
C GLY A 179 -2.70 -11.72 -12.90
N THR A 180 -2.95 -12.15 -11.66
CA THR A 180 -3.75 -11.40 -10.67
C THR A 180 -2.98 -10.46 -9.76
N GLY A 181 -1.64 -10.42 -9.90
CA GLY A 181 -0.73 -9.78 -8.95
C GLY A 181 -0.57 -10.53 -7.62
N HIS A 182 -1.19 -11.70 -7.43
CA HIS A 182 -1.02 -12.51 -6.22
C HIS A 182 0.27 -13.33 -6.30
N THR A 183 1.10 -13.26 -5.27
CA THR A 183 2.31 -14.08 -5.14
C THR A 183 2.10 -15.18 -4.09
N ILE A 184 2.31 -16.43 -4.50
CA ILE A 184 2.43 -17.58 -3.60
C ILE A 184 3.86 -17.59 -3.04
N PRO A 185 4.05 -17.44 -1.72
CA PRO A 185 5.37 -17.51 -1.11
C PRO A 185 5.99 -18.90 -1.29
N THR A 186 7.32 -18.95 -1.30
CA THR A 186 8.05 -20.23 -1.27
C THR A 186 7.88 -20.94 0.07
N HIS A 187 8.40 -22.17 0.18
CA HIS A 187 8.42 -22.88 1.45
C HIS A 187 9.19 -22.11 2.54
N ASP A 188 10.37 -21.59 2.20
CA ASP A 188 11.21 -20.86 3.14
C ASP A 188 10.56 -19.54 3.57
N ASP A 189 9.91 -18.84 2.64
CA ASP A 189 9.09 -17.66 2.94
C ASP A 189 7.95 -17.97 3.91
N CYS A 190 7.29 -19.12 3.73
CA CYS A 190 6.26 -19.57 4.67
C CYS A 190 6.86 -19.80 6.06
N VAL A 191 8.03 -20.44 6.15
CA VAL A 191 8.71 -20.69 7.43
C VAL A 191 9.11 -19.38 8.11
N ILE A 192 9.60 -18.38 7.36
CA ILE A 192 9.95 -17.05 7.87
C ILE A 192 8.81 -16.44 8.70
N CYS A 193 7.57 -16.48 8.18
CA CYS A 193 6.43 -15.94 8.90
C CYS A 193 5.91 -16.88 9.99
N HIS A 194 5.85 -18.19 9.72
CA HIS A 194 5.17 -19.13 10.59
C HIS A 194 6.01 -19.57 11.80
N LYS A 195 7.34 -19.49 11.75
CA LYS A 195 8.21 -19.83 12.89
C LYS A 195 8.06 -18.90 14.08
N GLY A 196 7.64 -17.65 13.85
CA GLY A 196 7.45 -16.66 14.90
C GLY A 196 6.19 -16.83 15.74
N ASN A 197 5.60 -18.03 15.72
CA ASN A 197 4.62 -18.45 16.69
C ASN A 197 5.02 -19.84 17.24
N ILE A 198 4.78 -20.07 18.53
CA ILE A 198 5.21 -21.27 19.25
C ILE A 198 4.79 -22.56 18.55
N ASP A 199 3.65 -22.56 17.85
CA ASP A 199 3.12 -23.74 17.17
C ASP A 199 2.71 -23.46 15.73
N GLY A 200 3.39 -22.55 15.05
CA GLY A 200 3.32 -22.44 13.59
C GLY A 200 2.00 -21.93 12.99
N ILE A 201 0.96 -21.66 13.78
CA ILE A 201 -0.36 -21.22 13.28
C ILE A 201 -0.56 -19.72 13.49
N LEU A 202 -0.95 -19.03 12.43
CA LEU A 202 -1.18 -17.58 12.46
C LEU A 202 -2.68 -17.28 12.35
N GLY A 203 -3.21 -16.42 13.21
CA GLY A 203 -4.61 -15.98 13.15
C GLY A 203 -5.64 -16.93 13.78
N PHE A 204 -5.21 -17.99 14.48
CA PHE A 204 -6.10 -18.86 15.27
C PHE A 204 -5.60 -18.92 16.72
N GLU A 205 -5.97 -17.91 17.49
CA GLU A 205 -5.59 -17.76 18.90
C GLU A 205 -6.67 -16.98 19.65
N ALA A 206 -6.50 -16.85 20.97
CA ALA A 206 -7.50 -16.27 21.85
C ALA A 206 -8.02 -14.89 21.39
N ILE A 207 -7.11 -13.97 21.06
CA ILE A 207 -7.48 -12.60 20.67
C ILE A 207 -8.10 -12.54 19.27
N GLN A 208 -7.64 -13.40 18.36
CA GLN A 208 -8.15 -13.51 17.00
C GLN A 208 -9.51 -14.18 16.92
N LEU A 209 -9.88 -14.99 17.93
CA LEU A 209 -11.17 -15.67 17.99
C LEU A 209 -12.13 -15.07 19.01
N SER A 210 -11.72 -14.03 19.75
CA SER A 210 -12.56 -13.44 20.79
C SER A 210 -13.83 -12.80 20.22
N ASP A 211 -14.97 -13.21 20.73
CA ASP A 211 -16.28 -12.67 20.37
C ASP A 211 -16.46 -11.21 20.82
N LEU A 212 -15.81 -10.83 21.92
CA LEU A 212 -15.83 -9.45 22.42
C LEU A 212 -14.99 -8.54 21.51
N GLN A 213 -13.78 -8.98 21.15
CA GLN A 213 -12.86 -8.18 20.33
C GLN A 213 -13.43 -7.89 18.94
N ARG A 214 -14.22 -8.82 18.41
CA ARG A 214 -14.79 -8.76 17.07
C ARG A 214 -15.55 -7.47 16.75
N VAL A 215 -16.10 -6.79 17.76
CA VAL A 215 -16.80 -5.50 17.57
C VAL A 215 -15.86 -4.40 17.07
N GLN A 216 -14.58 -4.47 17.42
CA GLN A 216 -13.54 -3.50 17.05
C GLN A 216 -12.55 -4.07 16.03
N ALA A 217 -12.95 -5.14 15.32
CA ALA A 217 -12.15 -5.72 14.25
C ALA A 217 -11.93 -4.71 13.12
N PHE A 218 -10.70 -4.63 12.63
CA PHE A 218 -10.36 -3.97 11.37
C PHE A 218 -10.26 -5.07 10.31
N ASP A 219 -11.30 -5.21 9.47
CA ASP A 219 -11.32 -6.24 8.43
C ASP A 219 -11.72 -5.64 7.08
N HIS A 220 -10.90 -5.93 6.06
CA HIS A 220 -11.15 -5.55 4.68
C HIS A 220 -12.18 -6.51 4.04
N LYS A 221 -13.42 -6.53 4.53
CA LYS A 221 -14.65 -6.94 3.79
C LYS A 221 -15.41 -8.23 4.21
N LYS A 222 -15.21 -8.92 5.35
CA LYS A 222 -16.12 -10.04 5.71
C LYS A 222 -16.55 -10.14 7.18
N ARG A 223 -17.87 -10.36 7.37
CA ARG A 223 -18.44 -10.84 8.65
C ARG A 223 -18.43 -12.38 8.66
N PRO A 224 -18.12 -13.02 9.80
CA PRO A 224 -18.16 -14.48 9.90
C PRO A 224 -19.57 -15.03 9.65
N SER A 225 -19.63 -16.22 9.04
CA SER A 225 -20.86 -17.03 8.99
C SER A 225 -21.33 -17.35 10.41
N SER A 226 -22.64 -17.56 10.62
CA SER A 226 -23.19 -18.06 11.89
C SER A 226 -22.62 -19.43 12.31
N THR A 227 -22.00 -20.15 11.38
CA THR A 227 -21.33 -21.43 11.57
C THR A 227 -19.83 -21.33 11.87
N SER A 228 -19.29 -20.11 11.97
CA SER A 228 -17.84 -19.89 12.17
C SER A 228 -17.41 -20.25 13.59
N VAL A 229 -16.25 -20.87 13.72
CA VAL A 229 -15.58 -21.09 15.00
C VAL A 229 -15.19 -19.73 15.60
N THR A 230 -15.61 -19.52 16.84
CA THR A 230 -15.15 -18.44 17.72
C THR A 230 -14.62 -19.02 19.02
N LEU A 231 -13.97 -18.19 19.84
CA LEU A 231 -13.47 -18.60 21.14
C LEU A 231 -14.60 -19.13 22.02
N LYS A 232 -15.80 -18.52 21.97
CA LYS A 232 -16.97 -19.03 22.70
C LYS A 232 -17.35 -20.43 22.25
N THR A 233 -17.39 -20.68 20.94
CA THR A 233 -17.72 -22.02 20.43
C THR A 233 -16.69 -23.07 20.83
N LEU A 234 -15.40 -22.73 20.91
CA LEU A 234 -14.36 -23.66 21.37
C LEU A 234 -14.53 -24.01 22.86
N ILE A 235 -14.88 -23.02 23.69
CA ILE A 235 -15.16 -23.21 25.11
C ILE A 235 -16.41 -24.08 25.31
N ASP A 236 -17.52 -23.72 24.66
CA ASP A 236 -18.80 -24.43 24.80
C ASP A 236 -18.69 -25.91 24.37
N ASN A 237 -17.90 -26.18 23.33
CA ASN A 237 -17.64 -27.52 22.81
C ASN A 237 -16.46 -28.24 23.48
N LYS A 238 -15.91 -27.69 24.57
CA LYS A 238 -14.80 -28.27 25.36
C LYS A 238 -13.58 -28.65 24.49
N LYS A 239 -13.22 -27.78 23.55
CA LYS A 239 -12.09 -27.98 22.63
C LYS A 239 -10.75 -27.45 23.16
N LEU A 240 -10.73 -26.84 24.33
CA LEU A 240 -9.53 -26.27 24.97
C LEU A 240 -9.20 -27.03 26.25
N THR A 241 -7.91 -27.21 26.59
CA THR A 241 -7.49 -27.86 27.84
C THR A 241 -7.82 -27.01 29.07
N SER A 242 -7.70 -25.68 28.93
CA SER A 242 -8.02 -24.70 29.98
C SER A 242 -8.99 -23.64 29.46
N PRO A 243 -9.98 -23.19 30.26
CA PRO A 243 -10.86 -22.10 29.86
C PRO A 243 -10.06 -20.82 29.61
N VAL A 244 -10.18 -20.26 28.40
CA VAL A 244 -9.58 -18.97 28.05
C VAL A 244 -10.65 -17.89 28.15
N ARG A 245 -10.36 -16.80 28.87
CA ARG A 245 -11.29 -15.67 28.97
C ARG A 245 -11.40 -14.94 27.62
N GLN A 246 -12.57 -14.39 27.34
CA GLN A 246 -12.79 -13.48 26.23
C GLN A 246 -12.17 -12.11 26.56
N HIS A 247 -11.34 -11.56 25.67
CA HIS A 247 -10.59 -10.33 25.89
C HIS A 247 -10.84 -9.30 24.79
N ASN A 248 -10.71 -8.04 25.15
CA ASN A 248 -10.51 -6.96 24.21
C ASN A 248 -9.09 -6.42 24.40
N LEU A 249 -8.49 -5.96 23.32
CA LEU A 249 -7.32 -5.09 23.31
C LEU A 249 -7.66 -3.82 24.10
N PRO A 250 -6.69 -3.25 24.80
CA PRO A 250 -6.90 -2.03 25.56
C PRO A 250 -7.07 -0.81 24.65
N GLY A 251 -7.63 0.26 25.21
CA GLY A 251 -7.74 1.56 24.55
C GLY A 251 -9.04 1.80 23.79
N THR A 252 -9.03 2.90 23.04
CA THR A 252 -10.10 3.35 22.14
C THR A 252 -10.30 2.38 20.97
N ALA A 253 -11.41 2.52 20.24
CA ALA A 253 -11.67 1.74 19.03
C ALA A 253 -10.51 1.81 18.02
N LEU A 254 -9.97 3.00 17.79
CA LEU A 254 -8.83 3.23 16.91
C LEU A 254 -7.58 2.48 17.39
N GLU A 255 -7.25 2.58 18.69
CA GLU A 255 -6.10 1.87 19.26
C GLU A 255 -6.29 0.35 19.15
N GLN A 256 -7.46 -0.19 19.46
CA GLN A 256 -7.72 -1.63 19.30
C GLN A 256 -7.56 -2.10 17.86
N GLN A 257 -8.01 -1.31 16.88
CA GLN A 257 -7.83 -1.61 15.45
C GLN A 257 -6.35 -1.63 15.06
N VAL A 258 -5.57 -0.65 15.50
CA VAL A 258 -4.12 -0.58 15.24
C VAL A 258 -3.38 -1.72 15.89
N LEU A 259 -3.58 -1.93 17.19
CA LEU A 259 -2.95 -2.99 17.97
C LEU A 259 -3.25 -4.36 17.35
N GLY A 260 -4.50 -4.60 16.96
CA GLY A 260 -4.91 -5.81 16.27
C GLY A 260 -4.28 -5.97 14.89
N TYR A 261 -4.21 -4.89 14.09
CA TYR A 261 -3.54 -4.90 12.80
C TYR A 261 -2.05 -5.24 12.94
N LEU A 262 -1.33 -4.57 13.85
CA LEU A 262 0.09 -4.80 14.09
C LEU A 262 0.34 -6.22 14.58
N HIS A 263 -0.50 -6.76 15.47
CA HIS A 263 -0.38 -8.15 15.90
C HIS A 263 -0.55 -9.14 14.74
N ALA A 264 -1.54 -8.93 13.87
CA ALA A 264 -1.85 -9.84 12.76
C ALA A 264 -0.90 -9.72 11.55
N ASN A 265 -0.34 -8.53 11.30
CA ASN A 265 0.43 -8.23 10.09
C ASN A 265 1.93 -8.06 10.34
N CYS A 266 2.33 -7.73 11.57
CA CYS A 266 3.73 -7.46 11.92
C CYS A 266 4.22 -8.35 13.07
N GLY A 267 3.35 -8.66 14.03
CA GLY A 267 3.69 -9.34 15.27
C GLY A 267 4.24 -10.75 15.10
N HIS A 268 3.92 -11.44 14.01
CA HIS A 268 4.51 -12.75 13.71
C HIS A 268 6.03 -12.68 13.42
N CYS A 269 6.51 -11.57 12.85
CA CYS A 269 7.94 -11.37 12.62
C CYS A 269 8.61 -10.59 13.75
N HIS A 270 7.91 -9.56 14.26
CA HIS A 270 8.38 -8.68 15.33
C HIS A 270 7.93 -9.19 16.70
N ASN A 271 8.59 -10.27 17.15
CA ASN A 271 8.50 -10.83 18.48
C ASN A 271 9.78 -11.65 18.77
N PRO A 272 10.06 -12.06 20.03
CA PRO A 272 11.30 -12.76 20.38
C PRO A 272 11.58 -14.06 19.59
N GLU A 273 10.55 -14.76 19.13
CA GLU A 273 10.67 -16.00 18.33
C GLU A 273 10.60 -15.73 16.81
N GLY A 274 10.28 -14.50 16.42
CA GLY A 274 10.03 -14.11 15.03
C GLY A 274 11.30 -13.82 14.25
N HIS A 275 11.18 -13.88 12.92
CA HIS A 275 12.33 -13.67 12.03
C HIS A 275 13.03 -12.31 12.24
N ALA A 276 12.31 -11.26 12.62
CA ALA A 276 12.95 -9.96 12.84
C ALA A 276 13.94 -9.99 14.02
N ALA A 277 13.72 -10.86 15.03
CA ALA A 277 14.65 -11.02 16.13
C ALA A 277 15.97 -11.69 15.71
N GLU A 278 15.95 -12.56 14.69
CA GLU A 278 17.17 -13.14 14.11
C GLU A 278 17.95 -12.11 13.27
N GLU A 279 17.25 -11.13 12.72
CA GLU A 279 17.80 -10.00 11.95
C GLU A 279 18.14 -8.79 12.85
N GLU A 280 18.54 -9.06 14.10
CA GLU A 280 18.98 -8.08 15.10
C GLU A 280 17.92 -7.01 15.46
N ALA A 281 16.63 -7.31 15.27
CA ALA A 281 15.51 -6.41 15.60
C ALA A 281 14.64 -6.95 16.76
N GLU A 282 15.22 -7.71 17.68
CA GLU A 282 14.56 -8.30 18.86
C GLU A 282 14.01 -7.25 19.84
N HIS A 283 14.51 -6.02 19.75
CA HIS A 283 14.05 -4.88 20.54
C HIS A 283 12.63 -4.42 20.18
N LEU A 284 12.10 -4.81 19.00
CA LEU A 284 10.79 -4.39 18.51
C LEU A 284 9.78 -5.54 18.62
N VAL A 285 8.80 -5.38 19.51
CA VAL A 285 7.76 -6.38 19.75
C VAL A 285 6.38 -5.81 19.41
N LEU A 286 5.80 -6.32 18.33
CA LEU A 286 4.50 -5.92 17.81
C LEU A 286 3.40 -6.98 18.05
N ARG A 287 3.76 -8.12 18.64
CA ARG A 287 2.82 -9.16 19.07
C ARG A 287 2.21 -8.81 20.42
N HIS A 288 0.88 -8.66 20.47
CA HIS A 288 0.14 -8.54 21.73
C HIS A 288 0.07 -9.84 22.53
N SER A 289 0.10 -9.68 23.86
CA SER A 289 -0.26 -10.67 24.88
C SER A 289 -1.58 -10.25 25.55
N LEU A 290 -2.31 -11.22 26.08
CA LEU A 290 -3.56 -11.02 26.81
C LEU A 290 -3.37 -10.41 28.22
N ALA A 291 -2.13 -10.21 28.68
CA ALA A 291 -1.84 -9.73 30.03
C ALA A 291 -2.01 -8.21 30.23
N PHE A 292 -2.15 -7.42 29.16
CA PHE A 292 -2.16 -5.95 29.24
C PHE A 292 -3.56 -5.37 29.41
N GLU A 293 -3.75 -4.45 30.36
CA GLU A 293 -5.05 -3.81 30.62
C GLU A 293 -5.14 -2.38 30.06
N THR A 294 -4.00 -1.72 29.82
CA THR A 294 -3.94 -0.37 29.24
C THR A 294 -2.97 -0.31 28.05
N VAL A 295 -3.13 0.69 27.18
CA VAL A 295 -2.35 0.82 25.94
C VAL A 295 -0.86 1.00 26.23
N ASP A 296 -0.52 1.80 27.25
CA ASP A 296 0.86 2.10 27.67
C ASP A 296 1.62 0.89 28.25
N GLN A 297 0.89 -0.13 28.71
CA GLN A 297 1.47 -1.39 29.16
C GLN A 297 1.81 -2.35 28.01
N THR A 298 1.26 -2.11 26.82
CA THR A 298 1.49 -3.02 25.69
C THR A 298 2.92 -2.94 25.17
N GLN A 299 3.42 -4.06 24.67
CA GLN A 299 4.74 -4.13 24.02
C GLN A 299 4.85 -3.18 22.82
N VAL A 300 3.78 -3.01 22.03
CA VAL A 300 3.76 -2.02 20.93
C VAL A 300 4.08 -0.61 21.47
N TYR A 301 3.41 -0.18 22.54
CA TYR A 301 3.68 1.12 23.14
C TYR A 301 5.10 1.23 23.69
N GLN A 302 5.55 0.20 24.41
CA GLN A 302 6.83 0.20 25.11
C GLN A 302 8.03 0.10 24.17
N THR A 303 7.89 -0.58 23.02
CA THR A 303 9.01 -0.89 22.13
C THR A 303 9.00 -0.09 20.83
N ALA A 304 7.85 0.42 20.38
CA ALA A 304 7.75 1.11 19.10
C ALA A 304 7.53 2.63 19.23
N ILE A 305 6.64 3.07 20.13
CA ILE A 305 6.19 4.47 20.17
C ILE A 305 7.30 5.37 20.70
N ASN A 306 7.70 6.33 19.87
CA ASN A 306 8.78 7.28 20.10
C ASN A 306 10.09 6.60 20.54
N LYS A 307 10.31 5.35 20.11
CA LYS A 307 11.56 4.64 20.31
C LYS A 307 12.46 4.83 19.09
N PRO A 308 13.77 5.06 19.29
CA PRO A 308 14.68 5.25 18.20
C PRO A 308 14.78 3.97 17.36
N THR A 309 14.99 4.11 16.07
CA THR A 309 15.39 2.99 15.22
C THR A 309 16.80 2.52 15.58
N GLN A 310 17.07 1.24 15.33
CA GLN A 310 18.42 0.68 15.47
C GLN A 310 18.95 0.25 14.10
N ASN A 311 18.21 -0.60 13.39
CA ASN A 311 18.68 -1.24 12.15
C ASN A 311 18.24 -0.47 10.88
N PHE A 312 17.23 0.38 10.99
CA PHE A 312 16.69 1.18 9.87
C PHE A 312 16.98 2.66 10.08
N THR A 313 18.07 3.15 9.51
CA THR A 313 18.61 4.49 9.81
C THR A 313 18.00 5.63 8.98
N ILE A 314 17.12 5.33 8.01
CA ILE A 314 16.47 6.35 7.17
C ILE A 314 15.50 7.21 7.97
N ALA A 315 14.87 6.64 9.00
CA ALA A 315 13.99 7.35 9.92
C ALA A 315 14.51 7.20 11.35
N PRO A 316 14.43 8.25 12.19
CA PRO A 316 14.98 8.24 13.53
C PRO A 316 14.12 7.47 14.54
N TYR A 317 12.81 7.27 14.32
CA TYR A 317 11.94 6.52 15.24
C TYR A 317 11.23 5.36 14.58
N ILE A 318 10.95 4.32 15.37
CA ILE A 318 10.18 3.15 14.93
C ILE A 318 8.74 3.57 14.62
N VAL A 319 8.03 4.13 15.61
CA VAL A 319 6.74 4.81 15.44
C VAL A 319 6.85 6.22 15.98
N MET A 320 6.73 7.22 15.12
CA MET A 320 6.77 8.63 15.51
C MET A 320 5.39 9.18 15.87
N GLY A 321 5.22 9.66 17.09
CA GLY A 321 4.03 10.41 17.46
C GLY A 321 3.98 11.78 16.79
N ALA A 322 2.79 12.19 16.34
CA ALA A 322 2.63 13.32 15.42
C ALA A 322 1.47 14.25 15.81
N LYS A 323 1.07 14.22 17.09
CA LYS A 323 -0.02 15.04 17.63
C LYS A 323 0.17 16.56 17.47
N TYR A 324 1.39 17.05 17.54
CA TYR A 324 1.68 18.49 17.49
C TYR A 324 2.27 18.93 16.16
N GLU A 325 3.05 18.05 15.51
CA GLU A 325 3.55 18.24 14.17
C GLU A 325 3.29 16.97 13.35
N GLU A 326 2.32 17.03 12.44
CA GLU A 326 1.97 15.89 11.60
C GLU A 326 3.10 15.55 10.61
N MET A 327 3.97 16.51 10.23
CA MET A 327 5.16 16.19 9.44
C MET A 327 6.13 15.25 10.17
N ALA A 328 6.01 15.07 11.49
CA ALA A 328 6.79 14.09 12.23
C ALA A 328 6.53 12.66 11.76
N LEU A 329 5.38 12.35 11.13
CA LEU A 329 5.08 11.01 10.62
C LEU A 329 6.16 10.49 9.66
N TYR A 330 6.80 11.36 8.88
CA TYR A 330 7.87 10.98 7.94
C TYR A 330 9.19 10.64 8.63
N GLN A 331 9.28 10.87 9.94
CA GLN A 331 10.36 10.41 10.80
C GLN A 331 10.04 9.05 11.47
N SER A 332 8.94 8.41 11.05
CA SER A 332 8.51 7.08 11.49
C SER A 332 8.90 6.00 10.48
N ALA A 333 9.74 5.06 10.89
CA ALA A 333 10.10 3.90 10.10
C ALA A 333 8.85 3.09 9.72
N LEU A 334 7.93 2.87 10.65
CA LEU A 334 6.70 2.13 10.39
C LEU A 334 5.90 2.75 9.23
N PHE A 335 5.74 4.07 9.24
CA PHE A 335 4.96 4.76 8.21
C PHE A 335 5.65 4.72 6.84
N LEU A 336 6.95 5.00 6.79
CA LEU A 336 7.72 4.96 5.54
C LEU A 336 7.74 3.56 4.93
N ARG A 337 8.00 2.53 5.75
CA ARG A 337 8.13 1.14 5.28
C ARG A 337 6.79 0.55 4.85
N MET A 338 5.69 0.88 5.53
CA MET A 338 4.35 0.48 5.09
C MET A 338 3.92 1.16 3.78
N ASN A 339 4.41 2.37 3.50
CA ASN A 339 4.11 3.15 2.30
C ASN A 339 5.07 2.88 1.12
N SER A 340 6.09 2.04 1.29
CA SER A 340 7.04 1.70 0.23
C SER A 340 6.69 0.37 -0.44
N VAL A 341 6.93 0.21 -1.74
CA VAL A 341 6.92 -1.08 -2.45
C VAL A 341 8.33 -1.57 -2.82
N ASP A 342 9.34 -0.75 -2.52
CA ASP A 342 10.76 -1.08 -2.71
C ASP A 342 11.13 -2.28 -1.84
N GLU A 343 11.72 -3.32 -2.41
CA GLU A 343 12.03 -4.58 -1.72
C GLU A 343 12.97 -4.38 -0.51
N ASP A 344 13.85 -3.39 -0.54
CA ASP A 344 14.80 -3.10 0.55
C ASP A 344 14.13 -2.39 1.73
N TYR A 345 12.99 -1.73 1.50
CA TYR A 345 12.35 -0.87 2.49
C TYR A 345 10.95 -1.34 2.90
N ARG A 346 10.23 -2.02 2.02
CA ARG A 346 8.83 -2.37 2.21
C ARG A 346 8.64 -3.24 3.44
N MET A 347 7.53 -3.00 4.14
CA MET A 347 7.03 -3.88 5.17
C MET A 347 5.54 -4.18 4.93
N PRO A 348 5.11 -5.46 5.05
CA PRO A 348 5.93 -6.66 5.24
C PRO A 348 6.88 -6.95 4.06
N MET A 349 8.02 -7.61 4.34
CA MET A 349 9.06 -7.88 3.33
C MET A 349 8.71 -9.04 2.39
N VAL A 350 7.81 -9.93 2.85
CA VAL A 350 7.45 -11.18 2.19
C VAL A 350 6.00 -11.13 1.70
N ALA A 351 5.77 -11.59 0.47
CA ALA A 351 4.44 -11.79 -0.12
C ALA A 351 3.51 -10.56 -0.07
N ARG A 352 4.08 -9.38 -0.31
CA ARG A 352 3.40 -8.09 -0.38
C ARG A 352 3.97 -7.25 -1.53
N GLU A 353 3.18 -7.03 -2.56
CA GLU A 353 3.56 -6.27 -3.75
C GLU A 353 2.87 -4.89 -3.83
N HIS A 354 1.81 -4.66 -3.05
CA HIS A 354 1.06 -3.41 -3.07
C HIS A 354 1.04 -2.73 -1.70
N VAL A 355 0.72 -1.43 -1.67
CA VAL A 355 0.48 -0.70 -0.42
C VAL A 355 -0.92 -1.00 0.11
N ASP A 356 -1.01 -1.33 1.41
CA ASP A 356 -2.27 -1.40 2.14
C ASP A 356 -2.70 0.02 2.58
N TYR A 357 -3.31 0.78 1.65
CA TYR A 357 -3.67 2.18 1.90
C TYR A 357 -4.68 2.36 3.04
N ASP A 358 -5.59 1.41 3.21
CA ASP A 358 -6.55 1.40 4.32
C ASP A 358 -5.82 1.31 5.67
N ALA A 359 -4.83 0.42 5.78
CA ALA A 359 -4.03 0.31 7.00
C ALA A 359 -3.06 1.48 7.18
N LEU A 360 -2.49 2.01 6.10
CA LEU A 360 -1.65 3.21 6.18
C LEU A 360 -2.45 4.40 6.72
N HIS A 361 -3.71 4.55 6.28
CA HIS A 361 -4.64 5.54 6.81
C HIS A 361 -4.95 5.32 8.30
N LEU A 362 -5.17 4.06 8.71
CA LEU A 362 -5.37 3.70 10.12
C LEU A 362 -4.17 4.09 10.99
N MET A 363 -2.95 3.79 10.54
CA MET A 363 -1.71 4.15 11.25
C MET A 363 -1.52 5.66 11.31
N HIS A 364 -1.80 6.36 10.21
CA HIS A 364 -1.77 7.83 10.16
C HIS A 364 -2.68 8.46 11.23
N GLN A 365 -3.94 8.04 11.28
CA GLN A 365 -4.91 8.54 12.26
C GLN A 365 -4.45 8.29 13.69
N TRP A 366 -3.91 7.10 13.97
CA TRP A 366 -3.41 6.77 15.28
C TRP A 366 -2.18 7.58 15.68
N MET A 367 -1.20 7.71 14.81
CA MET A 367 0.03 8.45 15.11
C MET A 367 -0.23 9.93 15.38
N LEU A 368 -1.26 10.52 14.77
CA LEU A 368 -1.76 11.86 15.09
C LEU A 368 -2.33 12.01 16.52
N THR A 369 -2.63 10.91 17.20
CA THR A 369 -3.06 10.93 18.61
C THR A 369 -1.89 10.88 19.59
N LEU A 370 -0.73 10.40 19.13
CA LEU A 370 0.43 10.14 19.97
C LEU A 370 1.29 11.40 20.16
N PRO A 371 1.82 11.65 21.37
CA PRO A 371 2.66 12.82 21.64
C PRO A 371 3.86 12.90 20.69
N THR A 372 4.09 14.06 20.09
CA THR A 372 5.30 14.32 19.31
C THR A 372 6.52 14.47 20.23
N PRO A 373 7.63 13.74 20.00
CA PRO A 373 8.91 13.96 20.68
C PRO A 373 9.32 15.43 20.63
N LYS A 374 9.91 15.94 21.70
CA LYS A 374 10.14 17.38 21.90
C LYS A 374 11.04 18.00 20.84
N GLU A 375 12.01 17.23 20.37
CA GLU A 375 12.98 17.58 19.34
C GLU A 375 12.34 17.74 17.94
N TYR A 376 11.14 17.18 17.73
CA TYR A 376 10.33 17.35 16.51
C TYR A 376 9.00 18.04 16.78
N ASP A 377 8.67 18.30 18.04
CA ASP A 377 7.68 19.28 18.45
C ASP A 377 8.32 20.64 18.15
N PHE A 378 8.21 21.07 16.89
CA PHE A 378 8.53 22.44 16.47
C PHE A 378 7.51 23.38 17.13
N LYS A 379 7.62 23.53 18.45
CA LYS A 379 7.35 24.80 19.10
C LYS A 379 8.29 25.77 18.42
N PHE A 380 7.73 26.52 17.48
CA PHE A 380 8.41 27.48 16.61
C PHE A 380 9.12 28.63 17.37
N ASP A 381 9.35 28.50 18.69
CA ASP A 381 9.92 29.52 19.57
C ASP A 381 11.44 29.45 19.75
N GLU A 382 12.15 28.42 19.25
CA GLU A 382 13.62 28.43 19.32
C GLU A 382 14.30 28.20 17.96
N LYS A 383 15.04 29.24 17.52
CA LYS A 383 15.80 29.34 16.27
C LYS A 383 17.09 28.49 16.31
N ARG A 384 17.39 27.74 15.23
CA ARG A 384 18.75 27.54 14.65
C ARG A 384 18.69 26.64 13.40
N GLU A 385 19.05 27.16 12.23
CA GLU A 385 20.36 27.09 11.52
C GLU A 385 20.69 25.70 10.94
N VAL A 386 20.77 25.65 9.59
CA VAL A 386 20.98 24.46 8.75
C VAL A 386 22.34 24.55 8.06
N SER A 387 23.03 23.41 7.91
CA SER A 387 24.20 23.18 7.05
C SER A 387 23.92 22.08 6.00
N GLY A 388 24.46 22.26 4.78
CA GLY A 388 24.22 21.50 3.52
C GLY A 388 24.61 20.01 3.49
N ASP A 389 24.46 19.26 2.39
CA ASP A 389 24.83 19.53 0.98
C ASP A 389 24.27 18.43 0.01
N ALA A 390 24.46 18.61 -1.31
CA ALA A 390 24.49 17.63 -2.43
C ALA A 390 23.30 17.50 -3.46
N THR A 391 23.43 18.28 -4.55
CA THR A 391 23.33 18.01 -6.02
C THR A 391 22.51 16.86 -6.63
N SER A 392 21.70 17.19 -7.67
CA SER A 392 21.42 16.31 -8.84
C SER A 392 21.13 17.14 -10.10
N ASP A 393 21.48 16.57 -11.26
CA ASP A 393 21.50 17.16 -12.61
C ASP A 393 20.20 16.94 -13.41
N ASN A 394 20.02 17.85 -14.38
CA ASN A 394 18.92 18.07 -15.35
C ASN A 394 18.40 16.88 -16.16
N THR A 395 17.10 16.91 -16.52
CA THR A 395 16.62 17.18 -17.91
C THR A 395 15.09 17.24 -18.09
N THR A 396 14.58 18.45 -18.38
CA THR A 396 13.51 18.90 -19.31
C THR A 396 12.38 17.98 -19.82
N THR A 397 11.12 18.47 -19.74
CA THR A 397 10.21 18.86 -20.88
C THR A 397 8.85 19.38 -20.35
N ALA A 398 8.57 20.70 -20.44
CA ALA A 398 7.75 21.40 -21.47
C ALA A 398 6.22 21.14 -21.42
N ASP A 399 5.41 22.10 -20.96
CA ASP A 399 4.67 23.08 -21.79
C ASP A 399 3.45 23.71 -21.04
N ALA A 400 3.59 24.96 -20.60
CA ALA A 400 2.49 25.88 -20.37
C ALA A 400 2.86 27.31 -20.82
N LYS A 401 2.52 27.63 -22.07
CA LYS A 401 2.38 28.96 -22.69
C LYS A 401 2.87 30.16 -21.86
N THR A 402 4.15 30.48 -21.98
CA THR A 402 4.65 31.82 -21.66
C THR A 402 4.14 32.78 -22.74
N LYS A 403 3.31 33.74 -22.33
CA LYS A 403 2.90 34.89 -23.14
C LYS A 403 4.16 35.63 -23.59
N ALA A 404 4.37 35.68 -24.91
CA ALA A 404 5.64 35.86 -25.62
C ALA A 404 6.80 36.46 -24.79
N VAL A 405 7.72 35.58 -24.39
CA VAL A 405 9.02 35.93 -23.81
C VAL A 405 10.08 35.62 -24.86
N ILE A 406 10.83 36.64 -25.27
CA ILE A 406 11.87 36.49 -26.29
C ILE A 406 13.26 36.44 -25.60
N PRO A 407 14.07 35.37 -25.83
CA PRO A 407 15.40 35.21 -25.22
C PRO A 407 16.42 36.25 -25.70
N GLN A 408 17.55 36.29 -24.99
CA GLN A 408 18.64 37.26 -25.16
C GLN A 408 19.10 37.48 -26.62
N GLU A 409 19.05 36.45 -27.46
CA GLU A 409 19.51 36.46 -28.86
C GLU A 409 18.59 37.25 -29.81
N GLU A 410 17.38 37.58 -29.36
CA GLU A 410 16.33 38.25 -30.13
C GLU A 410 15.80 39.52 -29.43
N LEU A 411 16.56 40.10 -28.49
CA LEU A 411 16.23 41.35 -27.77
C LEU A 411 16.25 42.61 -28.67
N VAL A 412 15.54 42.58 -29.80
CA VAL A 412 15.44 43.67 -30.75
C VAL A 412 13.95 44.00 -30.94
N GLY A 413 13.45 44.99 -30.20
CA GLY A 413 12.07 45.43 -30.39
C GLY A 413 11.44 46.18 -29.23
N LYS A 414 10.28 46.76 -29.53
CA LYS A 414 9.35 47.39 -28.59
C LYS A 414 8.84 46.37 -27.58
N GLY A 415 8.75 46.77 -26.31
CA GLY A 415 8.20 45.95 -25.22
C GLY A 415 8.86 46.24 -23.88
N LEU A 416 8.71 45.31 -22.94
CA LEU A 416 9.32 45.38 -21.61
C LEU A 416 10.59 44.52 -21.59
N HIS A 417 11.75 45.17 -21.60
CA HIS A 417 13.04 44.53 -21.41
C HIS A 417 13.26 44.32 -19.91
N VAL A 418 13.51 43.09 -19.49
CA VAL A 418 13.74 42.73 -18.08
C VAL A 418 15.07 42.03 -17.99
N GLN A 419 15.96 42.57 -17.14
CA GLN A 419 17.25 41.99 -16.82
C GLN A 419 17.26 41.61 -15.34
N LEU A 420 17.39 40.33 -15.05
CA LEU A 420 17.52 39.78 -13.71
C LEU A 420 18.99 39.47 -13.44
N ARG A 421 19.51 39.91 -12.30
CA ARG A 421 20.90 39.75 -11.89
C ARG A 421 20.96 39.29 -10.45
N PHE A 422 21.73 38.26 -10.13
CA PHE A 422 21.88 37.72 -8.79
C PHE A 422 23.36 37.49 -8.48
N ASP A 423 23.81 37.99 -7.33
CA ASP A 423 25.22 37.85 -6.92
C ASP A 423 25.58 36.40 -6.57
N LYS A 424 24.60 35.63 -6.07
CA LYS A 424 24.79 34.25 -5.61
C LYS A 424 23.67 33.35 -6.06
N SER A 425 24.01 32.10 -6.37
CA SER A 425 23.05 31.06 -6.77
C SER A 425 22.00 30.75 -5.69
N GLU A 426 22.37 30.85 -4.40
CA GLU A 426 21.42 30.62 -3.29
C GLU A 426 20.34 31.71 -3.15
N ASP A 427 20.58 32.89 -3.72
CA ASP A 427 19.68 34.04 -3.63
C ASP A 427 18.68 34.08 -4.80
N ILE A 428 18.85 33.21 -5.80
CA ILE A 428 17.95 33.10 -6.95
C ILE A 428 16.60 32.54 -6.49
N PRO A 429 15.50 33.31 -6.57
CA PRO A 429 14.18 32.77 -6.30
C PRO A 429 13.82 31.75 -7.40
N PRO A 430 13.09 30.68 -7.08
CA PRO A 430 12.73 29.67 -8.09
C PRO A 430 11.82 30.21 -9.19
N VAL A 431 11.11 31.30 -8.93
CA VAL A 431 10.19 31.93 -9.87
C VAL A 431 10.05 33.42 -9.59
N VAL A 432 9.91 34.21 -10.65
CA VAL A 432 9.52 35.62 -10.61
C VAL A 432 8.31 35.79 -11.52
N MET A 433 7.34 36.61 -11.12
CA MET A 433 6.18 36.92 -11.95
C MET A 433 6.07 38.43 -12.18
N ILE A 434 5.78 38.81 -13.42
CA ILE A 434 5.49 40.19 -13.81
C ILE A 434 4.07 40.25 -14.38
N TYR A 435 3.26 41.21 -13.95
CA TYR A 435 1.86 41.30 -14.40
C TYR A 435 1.33 42.74 -14.36
N TRP A 436 0.26 42.99 -15.13
CA TRP A 436 -0.36 44.30 -15.29
C TRP A 436 -1.75 44.33 -14.64
N PRO A 437 -1.94 45.01 -13.49
CA PRO A 437 -3.22 45.02 -12.78
C PRO A 437 -4.32 45.79 -13.52
N GLU A 438 -3.99 46.57 -14.56
CA GLU A 438 -4.95 47.28 -15.41
C GLU A 438 -5.79 46.35 -16.29
N GLY A 439 -5.38 45.09 -16.45
CA GLY A 439 -6.15 44.06 -17.13
C GLY A 439 -7.11 43.38 -16.16
N GLU A 440 -8.35 43.18 -16.59
CA GLU A 440 -9.36 42.42 -15.84
C GLU A 440 -9.84 41.20 -16.65
N GLY A 441 -10.49 40.27 -15.96
CA GLY A 441 -11.20 39.17 -16.60
C GLY A 441 -10.32 37.98 -16.98
N LEU A 442 -9.31 37.65 -16.17
CA LEU A 442 -8.63 36.36 -16.29
C LEU A 442 -9.68 35.24 -16.22
N GLN A 443 -9.71 34.41 -17.26
CA GLN A 443 -10.54 33.21 -17.37
C GLN A 443 -9.61 32.05 -17.69
N ASN A 444 -9.16 31.34 -16.66
CA ASN A 444 -8.34 30.15 -16.82
C ASN A 444 -8.66 29.10 -15.74
N THR A 445 -8.27 27.87 -16.02
CA THR A 445 -8.26 26.77 -15.07
C THR A 445 -6.79 26.39 -14.89
N PRO A 446 -6.09 26.97 -13.90
CA PRO A 446 -4.70 26.61 -13.65
C PRO A 446 -4.58 25.12 -13.36
N ILE A 447 -3.59 24.46 -13.98
CA ILE A 447 -3.31 23.04 -13.81
C ILE A 447 -1.94 22.90 -13.17
N MET A 448 -1.85 22.13 -12.09
CA MET A 448 -0.60 21.71 -11.46
C MET A 448 -0.58 20.19 -11.42
N ASP A 449 0.36 19.58 -12.12
CA ASP A 449 0.53 18.13 -12.13
C ASP A 449 1.76 17.72 -11.31
N HIS A 450 1.75 16.47 -10.82
CA HIS A 450 2.91 15.84 -10.19
C HIS A 450 3.44 14.80 -11.17
N LYS A 451 4.67 15.03 -11.64
CA LYS A 451 5.28 14.21 -12.66
C LYS A 451 6.79 14.17 -12.46
N GLU A 452 7.36 12.99 -12.61
CA GLU A 452 8.77 12.67 -12.38
C GLU A 452 9.25 13.09 -10.98
N GLY A 453 8.35 13.04 -9.98
CA GLY A 453 8.64 13.46 -8.61
C GLY A 453 8.64 14.98 -8.40
N TYR A 454 8.21 15.78 -9.37
CA TYR A 454 8.17 17.25 -9.24
C TYR A 454 6.77 17.81 -9.53
N PHE A 455 6.53 19.03 -9.04
CA PHE A 455 5.45 19.86 -9.56
C PHE A 455 5.82 20.28 -10.98
N THR A 456 4.90 20.13 -11.94
CA THR A 456 5.20 20.47 -13.35
C THR A 456 5.44 21.96 -13.58
N GLU A 457 4.85 22.81 -12.75
CA GLU A 457 4.99 24.27 -12.80
C GLU A 457 5.54 24.78 -11.47
N ARG A 458 6.39 25.80 -11.48
CA ARG A 458 6.80 26.46 -10.23
C ARG A 458 5.73 27.40 -9.70
N LEU A 459 4.93 27.98 -10.58
CA LEU A 459 3.83 28.88 -10.20
C LEU A 459 2.64 28.65 -11.11
N ILE A 460 1.47 28.42 -10.51
CA ILE A 460 0.19 28.53 -11.21
C ILE A 460 -0.56 29.77 -10.72
N VAL A 461 -1.37 30.36 -11.60
CA VAL A 461 -2.18 31.52 -11.26
C VAL A 461 -3.61 31.37 -11.76
N GLY A 462 -4.55 31.84 -10.96
CA GLY A 462 -5.95 32.04 -11.35
C GLY A 462 -6.53 33.22 -10.58
N ASN A 463 -7.78 33.58 -10.81
CA ASN A 463 -8.47 34.57 -9.99
C ASN A 463 -9.12 33.93 -8.76
N LYS A 464 -9.36 34.74 -7.73
CA LYS A 464 -10.15 34.30 -6.57
C LYS A 464 -11.50 33.72 -7.01
N GLY A 465 -11.83 32.54 -6.49
CA GLY A 465 -13.03 31.77 -6.82
C GLY A 465 -12.86 30.83 -8.02
N SER A 466 -11.73 30.88 -8.72
CA SER A 466 -11.44 29.94 -9.80
C SER A 466 -10.98 28.60 -9.29
N THR A 467 -11.24 27.57 -10.08
CA THR A 467 -10.82 26.21 -9.76
C THR A 467 -9.42 25.93 -10.30
N MET A 468 -8.55 25.45 -9.42
CA MET A 468 -7.26 24.86 -9.76
C MET A 468 -7.41 23.35 -9.91
N SER A 469 -6.89 22.79 -11.00
CA SER A 469 -6.84 21.35 -11.25
C SER A 469 -5.48 20.81 -10.80
N LEU A 470 -5.51 19.88 -9.86
CA LEU A 470 -4.34 19.26 -9.23
C LEU A 470 -4.30 17.81 -9.69
N ARG A 471 -3.23 17.42 -10.38
CA ARG A 471 -3.12 16.10 -11.03
C ARG A 471 -1.94 15.33 -10.47
N ASN A 472 -2.03 14.01 -10.54
CA ASN A 472 -0.92 13.12 -10.26
C ASN A 472 -0.69 12.16 -11.44
N SER A 473 0.29 12.48 -12.26
CA SER A 473 0.77 11.63 -13.35
C SER A 473 1.96 10.73 -12.96
N ASP A 474 2.41 10.79 -11.70
CA ASP A 474 3.41 9.86 -11.15
C ASP A 474 2.82 8.49 -10.86
N ASP A 475 3.70 7.50 -10.70
CA ASP A 475 3.40 6.15 -10.22
C ASP A 475 3.36 6.05 -8.69
N VAL A 476 3.74 7.12 -7.99
CA VAL A 476 3.66 7.28 -6.54
C VAL A 476 2.57 8.26 -6.11
N GLY A 477 2.05 8.09 -4.91
CA GLY A 477 1.07 9.03 -4.35
C GLY A 477 1.70 10.35 -3.91
N HIS A 478 0.93 11.43 -3.94
CA HIS A 478 1.35 12.75 -3.50
C HIS A 478 0.41 13.34 -2.45
N THR A 479 0.80 14.47 -1.87
CA THR A 479 -0.06 15.28 -0.99
C THR A 479 0.14 16.74 -1.32
N ILE A 480 -0.77 17.61 -0.88
CA ILE A 480 -0.57 19.05 -1.01
C ILE A 480 -0.84 19.68 0.35
N TYR A 481 0.10 20.52 0.79
CA TYR A 481 -0.01 21.27 2.02
C TYR A 481 0.27 22.74 1.77
N VAL A 482 -0.66 23.58 2.22
CA VAL A 482 -0.58 25.04 2.15
C VAL A 482 -0.76 25.62 3.54
N LYS A 483 0.22 26.40 3.99
CA LYS A 483 0.19 27.10 5.27
C LYS A 483 0.84 28.47 5.18
N ASP A 484 0.02 29.50 5.09
CA ASP A 484 0.45 30.89 5.23
C ASP A 484 -0.15 31.51 6.49
N LYS A 485 0.67 31.56 7.55
CA LYS A 485 0.26 32.14 8.83
C LYS A 485 0.00 33.65 8.75
N ARG A 486 0.68 34.38 7.86
CA ARG A 486 0.56 35.84 7.76
C ARG A 486 -0.83 36.25 7.29
N ARG A 487 -1.46 35.39 6.50
CA ARG A 487 -2.73 35.65 5.81
C ARG A 487 -3.86 34.72 6.26
N ASP A 488 -3.59 33.91 7.29
CA ASP A 488 -4.49 32.88 7.82
C ASP A 488 -5.03 31.90 6.76
N ILE A 489 -4.17 31.49 5.84
CA ILE A 489 -4.52 30.52 4.80
C ILE A 489 -3.99 29.16 5.20
N ARG A 490 -4.90 28.18 5.30
CA ARG A 490 -4.58 26.78 5.57
C ARG A 490 -5.43 25.89 4.69
N TRP A 491 -4.78 25.01 3.96
CA TRP A 491 -5.44 24.01 3.15
C TRP A 491 -4.55 22.78 3.00
N GLN A 492 -5.18 21.61 2.89
CA GLN A 492 -4.48 20.35 2.72
C GLN A 492 -5.26 19.38 1.84
N LEU A 493 -4.53 18.63 1.03
CA LEU A 493 -4.97 17.43 0.33
C LEU A 493 -4.14 16.26 0.86
N SER A 494 -4.77 15.41 1.68
CA SER A 494 -4.07 14.41 2.51
C SER A 494 -3.47 13.25 1.74
N TYR A 495 -4.01 12.89 0.58
CA TYR A 495 -3.45 11.87 -0.30
C TYR A 495 -4.03 12.02 -1.71
N MET A 496 -3.16 11.93 -2.71
CA MET A 496 -3.45 12.05 -4.13
C MET A 496 -2.86 10.82 -4.84
N PRO A 497 -3.66 9.75 -5.08
CA PRO A 497 -3.17 8.51 -5.69
C PRO A 497 -2.62 8.71 -7.11
N PRO A 498 -1.78 7.79 -7.63
CA PRO A 498 -1.39 7.76 -9.04
C PRO A 498 -2.60 7.83 -9.99
N GLY A 499 -2.49 8.64 -11.05
CA GLY A 499 -3.54 8.82 -12.07
C GLY A 499 -4.77 9.63 -11.63
N SER A 500 -4.74 10.26 -10.45
CA SER A 500 -5.89 11.01 -9.91
C SER A 500 -5.90 12.48 -10.33
N THR A 501 -7.07 13.12 -10.20
CA THR A 501 -7.25 14.56 -10.41
C THR A 501 -8.18 15.10 -9.33
N TYR A 502 -7.80 16.24 -8.75
CA TYR A 502 -8.53 16.95 -7.71
C TYR A 502 -8.72 18.40 -8.11
N GLU A 503 -9.86 18.96 -7.73
CA GLU A 503 -10.20 20.34 -8.03
C GLU A 503 -10.25 21.15 -6.73
N GLN A 504 -9.56 22.27 -6.67
CA GLN A 504 -9.48 23.14 -5.50
C GLN A 504 -9.77 24.60 -5.86
N GLU A 505 -10.71 25.22 -5.16
CA GLU A 505 -11.00 26.65 -5.31
C GLU A 505 -9.83 27.52 -4.78
N LEU A 506 -9.44 28.53 -5.54
CA LEU A 506 -8.58 29.64 -5.14
C LEU A 506 -9.34 30.59 -4.20
N PHE A 507 -9.35 30.30 -2.90
CA PHE A 507 -10.14 31.08 -1.93
C PHE A 507 -9.41 32.31 -1.34
N TRP A 508 -8.13 32.52 -1.66
CA TRP A 508 -7.37 33.67 -1.17
C TRP A 508 -7.50 34.92 -2.04
N GLN A 509 -7.22 36.08 -1.44
CA GLN A 509 -7.42 37.40 -2.07
C GLN A 509 -6.46 37.64 -3.23
N GLU A 510 -6.81 38.59 -4.10
CA GLU A 510 -5.93 39.14 -5.12
C GLU A 510 -4.56 39.51 -4.54
N ASP A 511 -3.49 39.33 -5.33
CA ASP A 511 -2.09 39.58 -4.95
C ASP A 511 -1.56 38.68 -3.81
N VAL A 512 -2.30 37.62 -3.45
CA VAL A 512 -1.83 36.61 -2.51
C VAL A 512 -1.30 35.39 -3.25
N PHE A 513 -0.10 34.98 -2.85
CA PHE A 513 0.61 33.82 -3.36
C PHE A 513 0.97 32.92 -2.18
N VAL A 514 0.63 31.65 -2.29
CA VAL A 514 0.85 30.66 -1.23
C VAL A 514 1.76 29.55 -1.74
N GLU A 515 2.62 29.06 -0.85
CA GLU A 515 3.49 27.92 -1.12
C GLU A 515 2.70 26.62 -0.94
N MET A 516 2.71 25.79 -1.98
CA MET A 516 2.21 24.42 -1.99
C MET A 516 3.40 23.48 -1.83
N ARG A 517 3.30 22.52 -0.91
CA ARG A 517 4.35 21.52 -0.68
C ARG A 517 3.77 20.12 -0.72
N CYS A 518 4.55 19.17 -1.25
CA CYS A 518 4.26 17.77 -1.03
C CYS A 518 4.81 17.34 0.33
N ARG A 519 3.99 16.65 1.12
CA ARG A 519 4.39 16.11 2.42
C ARG A 519 5.07 14.76 2.31
N LEU A 520 4.74 13.97 1.27
CA LEU A 520 5.39 12.70 0.98
C LEU A 520 6.81 12.91 0.43
N HIS A 521 7.01 13.99 -0.33
CA HIS A 521 8.27 14.32 -1.01
C HIS A 521 8.72 15.73 -0.63
N LEU A 522 9.54 15.84 0.42
CA LEU A 522 9.82 17.13 1.11
C LEU A 522 10.55 18.17 0.26
N TYR A 523 11.21 17.74 -0.81
CA TYR A 523 11.90 18.58 -1.77
C TYR A 523 10.95 19.30 -2.74
N MET A 524 9.71 18.80 -2.88
CA MET A 524 8.74 19.38 -3.80
C MET A 524 8.09 20.63 -3.18
N SER A 525 8.22 21.75 -3.88
CA SER A 525 7.52 22.99 -3.58
C SER A 525 7.15 23.73 -4.86
N ALA A 526 5.96 24.30 -4.89
CA ALA A 526 5.50 25.22 -5.93
C ALA A 526 4.66 26.32 -5.30
N TRP A 527 4.18 27.27 -6.11
CA TRP A 527 3.34 28.37 -5.66
C TRP A 527 2.01 28.39 -6.42
N ALA A 528 0.98 28.86 -5.73
CA ALA A 528 -0.30 29.19 -6.34
C ALA A 528 -0.66 30.64 -6.01
N GLY A 529 -0.93 31.44 -7.05
CA GLY A 529 -1.21 32.87 -6.97
C GLY A 529 -2.64 33.24 -7.36
N SER A 530 -3.18 34.27 -6.71
CA SER A 530 -4.46 34.87 -7.08
C SER A 530 -4.25 36.21 -7.79
N ILE A 531 -4.58 36.26 -9.09
CA ILE A 531 -4.57 37.48 -9.92
C ILE A 531 -5.82 37.55 -10.80
N SER A 532 -6.22 38.76 -11.18
CA SER A 532 -7.41 39.04 -11.98
C SER A 532 -7.10 39.37 -13.45
N THR A 533 -5.83 39.61 -13.76
CA THR A 533 -5.38 40.04 -15.09
C THR A 533 -4.99 38.87 -15.99
N PRO A 534 -5.40 38.86 -17.27
CA PRO A 534 -4.86 37.93 -18.25
C PRO A 534 -3.49 38.37 -18.78
N TYR A 535 -2.89 39.47 -18.31
CA TYR A 535 -1.59 39.93 -18.78
C TYR A 535 -0.55 39.71 -17.69
N TYR A 536 0.16 38.59 -17.80
CA TYR A 536 1.20 38.18 -16.88
C TYR A 536 2.26 37.33 -17.58
N THR A 537 3.46 37.31 -17.00
CA THR A 537 4.59 36.50 -17.42
C THR A 537 5.19 35.84 -16.18
N ILE A 538 5.33 34.52 -16.22
CA ILE A 538 5.99 33.72 -15.20
C ILE A 538 7.40 33.41 -15.73
N ILE A 539 8.41 33.72 -14.92
CA ILE A 539 9.82 33.57 -15.24
C ILE A 539 10.38 32.55 -14.24
N GLU A 540 10.58 31.32 -14.69
CA GLU A 540 11.24 30.30 -13.89
C GLU A 540 12.76 30.48 -13.94
N LEU A 541 13.43 30.30 -12.80
CA LEU A 541 14.87 30.56 -12.64
C LEU A 541 15.59 29.39 -12.01
N ASP A 542 16.56 28.81 -12.70
CA ASP A 542 17.40 27.77 -12.13
C ASP A 542 18.52 28.35 -11.27
N LYS A 543 19.11 27.55 -10.38
CA LYS A 543 20.22 27.99 -9.51
C LYS A 543 21.45 28.50 -10.29
N GLY A 544 21.55 28.20 -11.59
CA GLY A 544 22.59 28.73 -12.48
C GLY A 544 22.25 30.06 -13.15
N ASP A 545 21.00 30.53 -13.07
CA ASP A 545 20.49 31.72 -13.78
C ASP A 545 20.89 33.03 -13.06
N THR A 546 22.19 33.21 -12.78
CA THR A 546 22.68 34.45 -12.14
C THR A 546 22.45 35.68 -13.01
N ASN A 547 22.28 35.51 -14.31
CA ASN A 547 21.92 36.56 -15.26
C ASN A 547 20.83 36.03 -16.21
N LYS A 548 19.68 36.71 -16.29
CA LYS A 548 18.62 36.36 -17.23
C LYS A 548 18.05 37.62 -17.87
N ASP A 549 18.09 37.67 -19.20
CA ASP A 549 17.53 38.77 -19.98
C ASP A 549 16.37 38.27 -20.81
N LEU A 550 15.28 39.04 -20.81
CA LEU A 550 14.08 38.70 -21.55
C LEU A 550 13.34 39.96 -22.04
N LEU A 551 12.59 39.78 -23.13
CA LEU A 551 11.68 40.79 -23.66
C LEU A 551 10.23 40.27 -23.57
N ILE A 552 9.38 41.00 -22.86
CA ILE A 552 7.94 40.73 -22.77
C ILE A 552 7.23 41.66 -23.75
N THR A 553 6.45 41.11 -24.67
CA THR A 553 5.72 41.90 -25.69
C THR A 553 4.21 41.78 -25.61
N ASP A 554 3.70 40.79 -24.88
CA ASP A 554 2.27 40.45 -24.86
C ASP A 554 1.50 41.19 -23.75
N TYR A 555 1.47 42.52 -23.86
CA TYR A 555 0.65 43.40 -23.01
C TYR A 555 0.21 44.67 -23.77
N PRO A 556 -0.96 45.24 -23.44
CA PRO A 556 -1.46 46.45 -24.08
C PRO A 556 -0.54 47.67 -23.89
N ASP A 557 -0.22 48.38 -24.99
CA ASP A 557 0.59 49.60 -24.98
C ASP A 557 0.09 50.71 -24.05
N LYS A 558 -1.21 50.74 -23.75
CA LYS A 558 -1.80 51.72 -22.83
C LYS A 558 -1.49 51.43 -21.35
N PHE A 559 -1.13 50.20 -21.02
CA PHE A 559 -0.86 49.80 -19.64
C PHE A 559 0.43 50.42 -19.15
N SER A 560 0.46 50.86 -17.90
CA SER A 560 1.61 51.51 -17.28
C SER A 560 1.89 51.04 -15.86
N ASP A 561 0.94 50.39 -15.20
CA ASP A 561 1.12 49.80 -13.87
C ASP A 561 1.74 48.41 -14.03
N VAL A 562 2.86 48.18 -13.37
CA VAL A 562 3.60 46.92 -13.39
C VAL A 562 3.74 46.42 -11.96
N LYS A 563 3.35 45.16 -11.74
CA LYS A 563 3.59 44.43 -10.49
C LYS A 563 4.61 43.33 -10.72
N VAL A 564 5.56 43.20 -9.79
CA VAL A 564 6.58 42.15 -9.79
C VAL A 564 6.50 41.38 -8.48
N TRP A 565 6.40 40.06 -8.56
CA TRP A 565 6.30 39.15 -7.42
C TRP A 565 7.39 38.08 -7.45
N TRP A 566 7.83 37.65 -6.26
CA TRP A 566 8.67 36.47 -6.07
C TRP A 566 8.35 35.83 -4.70
N PRO A 567 8.75 34.56 -4.45
CA PRO A 567 8.40 33.85 -3.22
C PRO A 567 8.68 34.60 -1.92
N LYS A 568 7.77 34.44 -0.96
CA LYS A 568 7.83 34.94 0.43
C LYS A 568 7.74 36.47 0.59
N THR A 569 7.44 37.21 -0.48
CA THR A 569 7.20 38.67 -0.46
C THR A 569 5.77 39.04 -0.84
N ASN A 570 5.45 40.33 -0.72
CA ASN A 570 4.30 40.93 -1.39
C ASN A 570 4.76 41.47 -2.76
N PRO A 571 3.87 41.54 -3.76
CA PRO A 571 4.20 42.17 -5.04
C PRO A 571 4.68 43.62 -4.87
N VAL A 572 5.72 43.99 -5.61
CA VAL A 572 6.19 45.38 -5.73
C VAL A 572 5.48 46.02 -6.92
N GLU A 573 4.85 47.17 -6.69
CA GLU A 573 4.07 47.90 -7.70
C GLU A 573 4.75 49.23 -8.07
N PHE A 574 4.81 49.52 -9.36
CA PHE A 574 5.30 50.81 -9.88
C PHE A 574 4.71 51.14 -11.25
N LYS A 575 4.82 52.41 -11.63
CA LYS A 575 4.45 52.89 -12.98
C LYS A 575 5.67 52.94 -13.89
N LEU A 576 5.52 52.53 -15.14
CA LEU A 576 6.56 52.56 -16.16
C LEU A 576 6.00 52.97 -17.53
N LYS A 577 6.31 54.18 -17.97
CA LYS A 577 5.91 54.73 -19.27
C LYS A 577 6.96 54.43 -20.35
N GLY A 578 6.61 54.66 -21.61
CA GLY A 578 7.52 54.43 -22.74
C GLY A 578 8.82 55.24 -22.61
N GLY A 579 9.96 54.57 -22.74
CA GLY A 579 11.30 55.13 -22.58
C GLY A 579 11.84 55.16 -21.14
N GLU A 580 11.04 54.77 -20.15
CA GLU A 580 11.46 54.75 -18.75
C GLU A 580 12.13 53.42 -18.37
N THR A 581 13.01 53.48 -17.35
CA THR A 581 13.65 52.32 -16.73
C THR A 581 13.45 52.37 -15.23
N LYS A 582 13.21 51.20 -14.64
CA LYS A 582 13.06 51.03 -13.20
C LYS A 582 13.97 49.91 -12.71
N GLU A 583 14.66 50.15 -11.61
CA GLU A 583 15.40 49.14 -10.87
C GLU A 583 14.67 48.77 -9.58
N ILE A 584 14.61 47.48 -9.27
CA ILE A 584 14.07 46.93 -8.03
C ILE A 584 15.00 45.86 -7.46
N GLU A 585 15.05 45.74 -6.14
CA GLU A 585 15.74 44.65 -5.45
C GLU A 585 14.84 43.40 -5.41
N ILE A 586 15.41 42.24 -5.69
CA ILE A 586 14.76 40.92 -5.64
C ILE A 586 15.55 40.01 -4.72
N GLY A 587 14.98 39.68 -3.57
CA GLY A 587 15.66 38.82 -2.59
C GLY A 587 16.85 39.51 -1.91
N PRO A 588 17.77 38.76 -1.29
CA PRO A 588 18.87 39.32 -0.50
C PRO A 588 19.96 40.03 -1.31
N SER A 589 20.20 39.61 -2.57
CA SER A 589 21.29 40.11 -3.43
C SER A 589 20.92 40.19 -4.92
N GLY A 590 19.64 40.03 -5.26
CA GLY A 590 19.17 40.11 -6.64
C GLY A 590 18.67 41.51 -7.01
N HIS A 591 18.78 41.84 -8.29
CA HIS A 591 18.32 43.11 -8.87
C HIS A 591 17.59 42.83 -10.19
N ALA A 592 16.51 43.56 -10.43
CA ALA A 592 15.84 43.58 -11.71
C ALA A 592 15.86 44.98 -12.31
N THR A 593 16.41 45.10 -13.52
CA THR A 593 16.34 46.30 -14.35
C THR A 593 15.26 46.11 -15.40
N ILE A 594 14.22 46.94 -15.34
CA ILE A 594 13.02 46.82 -16.16
C ILE A 594 12.89 48.09 -16.99
N SER A 595 13.09 47.97 -18.30
CA SER A 595 13.07 49.07 -19.26
C SER A 595 11.93 48.91 -20.24
N ARG A 596 11.13 49.96 -20.43
CA ARG A 596 10.05 49.95 -21.43
C ARG A 596 10.51 50.62 -22.70
N ILE A 597 10.77 49.83 -23.74
CA ILE A 597 11.19 50.34 -25.04
C ILE A 597 9.94 50.60 -25.90
N PRO A 598 9.70 51.85 -26.34
CA PRO A 598 8.47 52.26 -27.05
C PRO A 598 8.41 51.85 -28.52
#